data_AF-A0AAV7ZUW0-F1
#
_entry.id   AF-A0AAV7ZUW0-F1
#
_cell.length_a   1.000
_cell.length_b   1.000
_cell.length_c   1.000
_cell.angle_alpha   90.00
_cell.angle_beta   90.00
_cell.angle_gamma   90.00
#
_symmetry.space_group_name_H-M   'P 1'
#
loop_
_entity.id
_entity.type
_entity.pdbx_description
1 polymer ?
#
loop_
_entity_poly.entity_id
_entity_poly.type
_entity_poly.pdbx_seq_one_letter_code
_entity_poly.pdbx_strand_id
1 'polypeptide(L)'
;MYRRSFFERFKNLDLFPKYVETASVKTEIGAFLTLLSYMFLILLFMNELFLFLTLKLETNLTIDDSRIHNQVAVHFNITFPRLSCKLLHIDALDHSGARHLNIKHDIFTIPLDRKGNRKEHHKPKKLDKLGNGRFFCGSCYDAEEFSQDGCCNTCKEIETAYRKKGLSFNANDFEICDKNLKKEMKYEKDDGCIIYGTLHVNKIAGIFHIAPGVNSIYEDQHYHIYETKDDEKKIDCSHYIDYLYFGKAFSETLYPLSNTKQEDKAKGKI
;
A
#
# COMPACT_ATOMS: atom_id res chain seq x y z
N MET A 1 -14.27 -64.47 33.34
CA MET A 1 -13.60 -63.76 32.23
C MET A 1 -12.39 -63.03 32.81
N TYR A 2 -11.22 -63.66 32.78
CA TYR A 2 -10.02 -63.23 33.55
C TYR A 2 -9.22 -62.18 32.77
N ARG A 3 -9.09 -60.99 33.36
CA ARG A 3 -8.38 -59.83 32.81
C ARG A 3 -6.88 -60.17 32.75
N ARG A 4 -6.36 -60.60 31.60
CA ARG A 4 -4.91 -60.82 31.41
C ARG A 4 -4.18 -59.51 31.72
N SER A 5 -3.35 -59.53 32.76
CA SER A 5 -2.54 -58.41 33.20
C SER A 5 -1.61 -57.96 32.07
N PHE A 6 -1.52 -56.65 31.84
CA PHE A 6 -0.66 -56.00 30.84
C PHE A 6 0.79 -56.53 30.87
N PHE A 7 1.27 -56.91 32.06
CA PHE A 7 2.59 -57.49 32.30
C PHE A 7 2.87 -58.82 31.58
N GLU A 8 1.87 -59.68 31.37
CA GLU A 8 2.07 -60.97 30.68
C GLU A 8 2.41 -60.79 29.19
N ARG A 9 2.03 -59.66 28.58
CA ARG A 9 2.38 -59.34 27.17
C ARG A 9 3.83 -58.91 27.00
N PHE A 10 4.45 -58.33 28.03
CA PHE A 10 5.86 -57.90 27.98
C PHE A 10 6.84 -59.04 28.24
N LYS A 11 6.37 -60.17 28.79
CA LYS A 11 7.19 -61.37 29.03
C LYS A 11 7.74 -61.99 27.75
N ASN A 12 7.12 -61.69 26.61
CA ASN A 12 7.55 -62.14 25.28
C ASN A 12 8.57 -61.20 24.60
N LEU A 13 8.91 -60.05 25.22
CA LEU A 13 9.91 -59.09 24.71
C LEU A 13 11.29 -59.26 25.36
N ASP A 14 11.50 -60.33 26.13
CA ASP A 14 12.78 -60.64 26.75
C ASP A 14 13.67 -61.38 25.75
N LEU A 15 14.58 -60.64 25.08
CA LEU A 15 15.46 -61.17 24.03
C LEU A 15 16.69 -61.94 24.57
N PHE A 16 16.89 -61.99 25.89
CA PHE A 16 18.12 -62.52 26.49
C PHE A 16 17.87 -63.74 27.41
N PRO A 17 18.76 -64.76 27.38
CA PRO A 17 18.67 -65.91 28.27
C PRO A 17 18.92 -65.48 29.72
N LYS A 18 18.07 -65.94 30.64
CA LYS A 18 18.19 -65.62 32.07
C LYS A 18 19.45 -66.23 32.66
N TYR A 19 20.20 -65.43 33.38
CA TYR A 19 21.43 -65.84 34.08
C TYR A 19 21.10 -66.78 35.24
N VAL A 20 22.03 -67.70 35.57
CA VAL A 20 21.91 -68.59 36.74
C VAL A 20 21.93 -67.77 38.03
N GLU A 21 20.91 -67.92 38.87
CA GLU A 21 20.69 -67.09 40.08
C GLU A 21 21.83 -67.21 41.12
N THR A 22 22.64 -68.27 41.04
CA THR A 22 23.78 -68.54 41.94
C THR A 22 25.01 -67.66 41.69
N ALA A 23 25.07 -66.95 40.54
CA ALA A 23 26.17 -66.06 40.18
C ALA A 23 25.86 -64.56 40.38
N SER A 24 24.64 -64.18 40.76
CA SER A 24 24.25 -62.78 40.99
C SER A 24 23.95 -62.51 42.46
N VAL A 25 24.74 -61.65 43.10
CA VAL A 25 24.43 -61.16 44.45
C VAL A 25 23.60 -59.88 44.31
N LYS A 26 22.34 -59.92 44.79
CA LYS A 26 21.49 -58.73 44.84
C LYS A 26 21.96 -57.85 46.00
N THR A 27 22.27 -56.58 45.70
CA THR A 27 22.68 -55.60 46.72
C THR A 27 21.66 -54.46 46.76
N GLU A 28 21.22 -54.09 47.97
CA GLU A 28 20.28 -52.99 48.18
C GLU A 28 20.84 -51.64 47.70
N ILE A 29 22.16 -51.45 47.86
CA ILE A 29 22.88 -50.25 47.39
C ILE A 29 22.89 -50.18 45.86
N GLY A 30 23.07 -51.33 45.18
CA GLY A 30 23.00 -51.40 43.73
C GLY A 30 21.63 -51.01 43.19
N ALA A 31 20.56 -51.47 43.84
CA ALA A 31 19.19 -51.08 43.49
C ALA A 31 18.96 -49.56 43.64
N PHE A 32 19.40 -48.97 44.74
CA PHE A 32 19.28 -47.53 44.96
C PHE A 32 20.02 -46.71 43.88
N LEU A 33 21.26 -47.08 43.56
CA LEU A 33 22.05 -46.39 42.54
C LEU A 33 21.42 -46.48 41.15
N THR A 34 20.83 -47.63 40.78
CA THR A 34 20.12 -47.78 39.51
C THR A 34 18.85 -46.93 39.42
N LEU A 35 18.12 -46.79 40.53
CA LEU A 35 16.92 -45.97 40.56
C LEU A 35 17.26 -44.48 40.48
N LEU A 36 18.35 -44.07 41.15
CA LEU A 36 18.87 -42.71 41.09
C LEU A 36 19.36 -42.35 39.67
N SER A 37 20.11 -43.25 39.02
CA SER A 37 20.61 -43.01 37.66
C SER A 37 19.47 -42.93 36.64
N TYR A 38 18.46 -43.80 36.75
CA TYR A 38 17.28 -43.75 35.90
C TYR A 38 16.47 -42.46 36.10
N MET A 39 16.39 -41.96 37.34
CA MET A 39 15.75 -40.68 37.64
C MET A 39 16.47 -39.51 36.95
N PHE A 40 17.80 -39.47 37.01
CA PHE A 40 18.58 -38.47 36.28
C PHE A 40 18.42 -38.59 34.76
N LEU A 41 18.42 -39.81 34.22
CA LEU A 41 18.21 -40.04 32.78
C LEU A 41 16.85 -39.55 32.32
N ILE A 42 15.78 -39.83 33.07
CA ILE A 42 14.44 -39.33 32.75
C ILE A 42 14.42 -37.80 32.82
N LEU A 43 15.03 -37.19 33.86
CA LEU A 43 15.01 -35.74 34.01
C LEU A 43 15.73 -35.05 32.85
N LEU A 44 16.92 -35.53 32.48
CA LEU A 44 17.67 -35.02 31.32
C LEU A 44 16.90 -35.24 30.02
N PHE A 45 16.30 -36.42 29.82
CA PHE A 45 15.49 -36.72 28.65
C PHE A 45 14.28 -35.78 28.53
N MET A 46 13.56 -35.53 29.62
CA MET A 46 12.42 -34.62 29.63
C MET A 46 12.84 -33.18 29.34
N ASN A 47 13.99 -32.74 29.85
CA ASN A 47 14.52 -31.40 29.59
C ASN A 47 14.90 -31.24 28.11
N GLU A 48 15.65 -32.20 27.55
CA GLU A 48 16.04 -32.17 26.15
C GLU A 48 14.82 -32.26 25.23
N LEU A 49 13.83 -33.08 25.60
CA LEU A 49 12.57 -33.17 24.87
C LEU A 49 11.83 -31.82 24.87
N PHE A 50 11.81 -31.13 26.01
CA PHE A 50 11.17 -29.82 26.11
C PHE A 50 11.91 -28.77 25.27
N LEU A 51 13.25 -28.78 25.28
CA LEU A 51 14.07 -27.93 24.43
C LEU A 51 13.86 -28.24 22.93
N PHE A 52 13.82 -29.51 22.55
CA PHE A 52 13.57 -29.94 21.18
C PHE A 52 12.18 -29.54 20.68
N LEU A 53 11.18 -29.59 21.56
CA LEU A 53 9.81 -29.15 21.25
C LEU A 53 9.66 -27.62 21.31
N THR A 54 10.67 -26.89 21.79
CA THR A 54 10.65 -25.42 21.79
C THR A 54 10.96 -24.91 20.38
N LEU A 55 10.01 -24.18 19.81
CA LEU A 55 10.16 -23.57 18.49
C LEU A 55 11.14 -22.40 18.56
N LYS A 56 12.25 -22.49 17.81
CA LYS A 56 13.22 -21.40 17.65
C LYS A 56 13.07 -20.76 16.27
N LEU A 57 12.69 -19.49 16.24
CA LEU A 57 12.64 -18.70 15.02
C LEU A 57 14.05 -18.16 14.74
N GLU A 58 14.67 -18.60 13.64
CA GLU A 58 15.95 -18.07 13.16
C GLU A 58 15.77 -17.27 11.86
N THR A 59 16.26 -16.04 11.85
CA THR A 59 16.22 -15.16 10.69
C THR A 59 17.48 -15.34 9.85
N ASN A 60 17.37 -16.02 8.71
CA ASN A 60 18.48 -16.20 7.79
C ASN A 60 18.46 -15.17 6.66
N LEU A 61 19.60 -14.55 6.41
CA LEU A 61 19.81 -13.64 5.28
C LEU A 61 20.16 -14.46 4.04
N THR A 62 19.31 -14.40 3.02
CA THR A 62 19.54 -15.06 1.74
C THR A 62 19.73 -14.02 0.65
N ILE A 63 20.49 -14.38 -0.39
CA ILE A 63 20.63 -13.53 -1.58
C ILE A 63 19.33 -13.62 -2.35
N ASP A 64 18.69 -12.48 -2.53
CA ASP A 64 17.50 -12.38 -3.37
C ASP A 64 17.92 -12.26 -4.83
N ASP A 65 17.82 -13.36 -5.58
CA ASP A 65 18.08 -13.45 -7.02
C ASP A 65 16.90 -12.96 -7.89
N SER A 66 15.77 -12.60 -7.27
CA SER A 66 14.54 -12.23 -7.98
C SER A 66 14.50 -10.77 -8.48
N ARG A 67 15.66 -10.08 -8.48
CA ARG A 67 15.77 -8.61 -8.66
C ARG A 67 15.51 -8.08 -10.08
N ILE A 68 15.47 -8.93 -11.10
CA ILE A 68 15.61 -8.45 -12.48
C ILE A 68 14.25 -8.12 -13.13
N HIS A 69 13.13 -8.71 -12.69
CA HIS A 69 11.81 -8.50 -13.34
C HIS A 69 10.61 -8.37 -12.38
N ASN A 70 10.84 -8.21 -11.07
CA ASN A 70 9.74 -8.15 -10.11
C ASN A 70 9.31 -6.71 -9.84
N GLN A 71 8.02 -6.45 -10.07
CA GLN A 71 7.34 -5.28 -9.55
C GLN A 71 6.98 -5.50 -8.07
N VAL A 72 7.06 -4.45 -7.27
CA VAL A 72 6.57 -4.43 -5.89
C VAL A 72 5.32 -3.57 -5.81
N ALA A 73 4.31 -4.09 -5.13
CA ALA A 73 3.09 -3.35 -4.83
C ALA A 73 3.32 -2.48 -3.59
N VAL A 74 3.13 -1.17 -3.72
CA VAL A 74 3.14 -0.22 -2.60
C VAL A 74 1.69 0.03 -2.23
N HIS A 75 1.31 -0.34 -1.02
CA HIS A 75 -0.03 -0.14 -0.50
C HIS A 75 -0.02 1.05 0.45
N PHE A 76 -0.90 2.01 0.22
CA PHE A 76 -0.94 3.22 1.03
C PHE A 76 -2.37 3.72 1.24
N ASN A 77 -2.58 4.40 2.36
CA ASN A 77 -3.75 5.20 2.65
C ASN A 77 -3.29 6.43 3.43
N ILE A 78 -3.40 7.60 2.81
CA ILE A 78 -2.89 8.86 3.32
C ILE A 78 -4.01 9.90 3.23
N THR A 79 -4.24 10.57 4.36
CA THR A 79 -5.24 11.62 4.49
C THR A 79 -4.56 12.98 4.53
N PHE A 80 -4.93 13.86 3.61
CA PHE A 80 -4.53 15.26 3.51
C PHE A 80 -5.70 16.18 3.93
N PRO A 81 -5.78 16.62 5.19
CA PRO A 81 -6.90 17.43 5.70
C PRO A 81 -6.95 18.88 5.22
N ARG A 82 -6.06 19.32 4.33
CA ARG A 82 -6.01 20.72 3.84
C ARG A 82 -5.76 20.81 2.33
N LEU A 83 -5.83 19.70 1.61
CA LEU A 83 -5.63 19.62 0.16
C LEU A 83 -6.84 18.99 -0.53
N SER A 84 -7.27 19.58 -1.64
CA SER A 84 -8.36 19.03 -2.45
C SER A 84 -7.89 17.84 -3.31
N CYS A 85 -8.72 16.80 -3.42
CA CYS A 85 -8.40 15.63 -4.25
C CYS A 85 -8.22 15.95 -5.73
N LYS A 86 -8.82 17.04 -6.23
CA LYS A 86 -8.69 17.46 -7.63
C LYS A 86 -7.30 18.00 -7.96
N LEU A 87 -6.57 18.48 -6.94
CA LEU A 87 -5.25 19.07 -7.06
C LEU A 87 -4.13 18.06 -6.78
N LEU A 88 -4.46 16.94 -6.13
CA LEU A 88 -3.48 15.97 -5.67
C LEU A 88 -3.10 14.99 -6.78
N HIS A 89 -1.81 14.87 -7.03
CA HIS A 89 -1.26 13.90 -7.97
C HIS A 89 -0.20 13.04 -7.29
N ILE A 90 -0.05 11.82 -7.80
CA ILE A 90 0.97 10.86 -7.39
C ILE A 90 1.76 10.46 -8.62
N ASP A 91 3.08 10.55 -8.50
CA ASP A 91 4.00 10.08 -9.52
C ASP A 91 5.06 9.20 -8.87
N ALA A 92 5.52 8.21 -9.63
CA ALA A 92 6.67 7.39 -9.27
C ALA A 92 7.74 7.49 -10.36
N LEU A 93 8.98 7.65 -9.92
CA LEU A 93 10.18 7.75 -10.73
C LEU A 93 11.21 6.72 -10.24
N ASP A 94 11.62 5.84 -11.15
CA ASP A 94 12.66 4.86 -10.88
C ASP A 94 14.02 5.35 -11.41
N HIS A 95 15.13 4.89 -10.84
CA HIS A 95 16.47 5.26 -11.30
C HIS A 95 16.77 4.84 -12.75
N SER A 96 16.00 3.92 -13.32
CA SER A 96 16.04 3.53 -14.74
C SER A 96 15.41 4.56 -15.68
N GLY A 97 14.80 5.62 -15.16
CA GLY A 97 14.04 6.60 -15.93
C GLY A 97 12.62 6.16 -16.28
N ALA A 98 12.17 5.00 -15.81
CA ALA A 98 10.78 4.57 -15.94
C ALA A 98 9.86 5.52 -15.15
N ARG A 99 8.88 6.11 -15.84
CA ARG A 99 7.91 7.04 -15.26
C ARG A 99 6.53 6.40 -15.24
N HIS A 100 5.98 6.28 -14.04
CA HIS A 100 4.61 5.84 -13.84
C HIS A 100 3.76 7.07 -13.51
N LEU A 101 3.37 7.82 -14.54
CA LEU A 101 2.62 9.07 -14.38
C LEU A 101 1.11 8.81 -14.30
N ASN A 102 0.43 9.46 -13.35
CA ASN A 102 -1.04 9.49 -13.27
C ASN A 102 -1.68 8.09 -13.29
N ILE A 103 -1.15 7.15 -12.48
CA ILE A 103 -1.68 5.79 -12.38
C ILE A 103 -3.07 5.85 -11.76
N LYS A 104 -4.11 5.79 -12.59
CA LYS A 104 -5.50 5.80 -12.14
C LYS A 104 -6.06 4.41 -11.83
N HIS A 105 -5.37 3.34 -12.24
CA HIS A 105 -6.00 2.02 -12.31
C HIS A 105 -6.19 1.33 -10.95
N ASP A 106 -5.48 1.73 -9.90
CA ASP A 106 -5.63 1.16 -8.54
C ASP A 106 -5.53 2.21 -7.42
N ILE A 107 -5.66 3.49 -7.78
CA ILE A 107 -5.53 4.63 -6.86
C ILE A 107 -6.87 5.37 -6.84
N PHE A 108 -7.42 5.52 -5.64
CA PHE A 108 -8.72 6.13 -5.41
C PHE A 108 -8.56 7.36 -4.51
N THR A 109 -9.36 8.38 -4.78
CA THR A 109 -9.41 9.60 -3.98
C THR A 109 -10.81 9.82 -3.45
N ILE A 110 -10.92 10.17 -2.16
CA ILE A 110 -12.19 10.50 -1.51
C ILE A 110 -12.11 11.94 -1.00
N PRO A 111 -12.94 12.87 -1.50
CA PRO A 111 -12.98 14.24 -1.01
C PRO A 111 -13.50 14.30 0.44
N LEU A 112 -12.94 15.19 1.24
CA LEU A 112 -13.32 15.41 2.63
C LEU A 112 -13.95 16.78 2.86
N ASP A 113 -14.88 16.82 3.82
CA ASP A 113 -15.43 18.04 4.41
C ASP A 113 -14.46 18.67 5.43
N ARG A 114 -14.72 19.93 5.79
CA ARG A 114 -14.00 20.67 6.85
C ARG A 114 -13.98 19.98 8.21
N LYS A 115 -14.94 19.08 8.43
CA LYS A 115 -15.11 18.29 9.65
C LYS A 115 -14.40 16.92 9.57
N GLY A 116 -13.74 16.61 8.46
CA GLY A 116 -13.11 15.31 8.20
C GLY A 116 -14.08 14.22 7.74
N ASN A 117 -15.32 14.57 7.40
CA ASN A 117 -16.31 13.60 6.90
C ASN A 117 -16.10 13.34 5.41
N ARG A 118 -16.32 12.09 4.99
CA ARG A 118 -16.26 11.70 3.58
C ARG A 118 -17.43 12.33 2.83
N LYS A 119 -17.14 13.11 1.78
CA LYS A 119 -18.16 13.56 0.85
C LYS A 119 -18.55 12.37 -0.03
N GLU A 120 -19.81 11.99 -0.01
CA GLU A 120 -20.31 11.00 -0.96
C GLU A 120 -20.17 11.55 -2.38
N HIS A 121 -19.58 10.77 -3.28
CA HIS A 121 -19.59 11.10 -4.69
C HIS A 121 -21.05 11.16 -5.14
N HIS A 122 -21.56 12.37 -5.36
CA HIS A 122 -22.71 12.53 -6.23
C HIS A 122 -22.31 11.90 -7.56
N LYS A 123 -22.87 10.72 -7.86
CA LYS A 123 -22.86 10.15 -9.21
C LYS A 123 -23.19 11.31 -10.15
N PRO A 124 -22.43 11.52 -11.24
CA PRO A 124 -22.81 12.55 -12.19
C PRO A 124 -24.28 12.27 -12.56
N LYS A 125 -25.16 13.25 -12.31
CA LYS A 125 -26.51 13.19 -12.86
C LYS A 125 -26.31 12.92 -14.35
N LYS A 126 -26.81 11.79 -14.84
CA LYS A 126 -26.82 11.51 -16.28
C LYS A 126 -27.40 12.76 -16.93
N LEU A 127 -26.58 13.45 -17.72
CA LEU A 127 -27.04 14.58 -18.50
C LEU A 127 -28.12 14.02 -19.42
N ASP A 128 -29.35 14.47 -19.22
CA ASP A 128 -30.46 14.07 -20.06
C ASP A 128 -30.06 14.33 -21.51
N LYS A 129 -30.18 13.29 -22.35
CA LYS A 129 -29.96 13.38 -23.78
C LYS A 129 -30.97 14.39 -24.35
N LEU A 130 -30.57 15.65 -24.47
CA LEU A 130 -31.34 16.63 -25.21
C LEU A 130 -31.04 16.41 -26.69
N GLY A 131 -31.97 15.73 -27.37
CA GLY A 131 -31.90 15.52 -28.80
C GLY A 131 -32.07 16.83 -29.59
N ASN A 132 -31.29 16.99 -30.65
CA ASN A 132 -31.77 17.22 -32.01
C ASN A 132 -30.60 17.18 -33.01
N GLY A 133 -30.82 16.51 -34.14
CA GLY A 133 -29.81 16.19 -35.14
C GLY A 133 -29.29 17.39 -35.95
N ARG A 134 -28.31 18.10 -35.40
CA ARG A 134 -27.24 18.77 -36.16
C ARG A 134 -25.93 18.52 -35.43
N PHE A 135 -25.00 17.82 -36.08
CA PHE A 135 -23.66 17.58 -35.53
C PHE A 135 -22.88 18.89 -35.60
N PHE A 136 -22.91 19.66 -34.52
CA PHE A 136 -22.08 20.85 -34.36
C PHE A 136 -20.71 20.41 -33.84
N CYS A 137 -19.67 20.66 -34.64
CA CYS A 137 -18.28 20.41 -34.26
C CYS A 137 -17.67 21.74 -33.81
N GLY A 138 -17.53 21.93 -32.50
CA GLY A 138 -16.79 23.05 -31.94
C GLY A 138 -15.28 22.86 -32.08
N SER A 139 -14.54 23.96 -32.13
CA SER A 139 -13.07 23.88 -32.22
C SER A 139 -12.45 23.51 -30.88
N CYS A 140 -11.39 22.70 -30.93
CA CYS A 140 -10.53 22.43 -29.77
C CYS A 140 -9.38 23.44 -29.69
N TYR A 141 -9.47 24.57 -30.40
CA TYR A 141 -8.43 25.60 -30.50
C TYR A 141 -7.08 24.97 -30.87
N ASP A 142 -6.06 25.09 -30.02
CA ASP A 142 -4.74 24.54 -30.32
C ASP A 142 -4.64 23.03 -30.10
N ALA A 143 -5.69 22.34 -29.64
CA ALA A 143 -5.63 20.95 -29.22
C ALA A 143 -6.47 19.97 -30.08
N GLU A 144 -6.79 20.33 -31.32
CA GLU A 144 -7.63 19.54 -32.24
C GLU A 144 -7.09 18.13 -32.51
N GLU A 145 -5.78 17.98 -32.68
CA GLU A 145 -5.11 16.69 -32.92
C GLU A 145 -5.22 15.70 -31.75
N PHE A 146 -5.57 16.18 -30.55
CA PHE A 146 -5.62 15.38 -29.32
C PHE A 146 -7.05 15.04 -28.86
N SER A 147 -8.06 15.49 -29.61
CA SER A 147 -9.45 15.07 -29.45
C SER A 147 -9.74 13.77 -30.20
N GLN A 148 -10.62 12.91 -29.67
CA GLN A 148 -10.95 11.62 -30.30
C GLN A 148 -11.64 11.77 -31.65
N ASP A 149 -12.42 12.85 -31.82
CA ASP A 149 -13.19 13.14 -33.03
C ASP A 149 -12.77 14.47 -33.69
N GLY A 150 -11.63 15.05 -33.26
CA GLY A 150 -11.16 16.36 -33.73
C GLY A 150 -12.03 17.57 -33.31
N CYS A 151 -13.12 17.33 -32.57
CA CYS A 151 -14.07 18.35 -32.15
C CYS A 151 -14.12 18.47 -30.62
N CYS A 152 -14.38 19.68 -30.12
CA CYS A 152 -14.61 19.95 -28.71
C CYS A 152 -15.87 20.79 -28.54
N ASN A 153 -16.87 20.22 -27.90
CA ASN A 153 -18.18 20.83 -27.69
C ASN A 153 -18.43 21.21 -26.24
N THR A 154 -17.63 20.69 -25.31
CA THR A 154 -17.72 21.01 -23.88
C THR A 154 -16.39 21.53 -23.35
N CYS A 155 -16.45 22.40 -22.34
CA CYS A 155 -15.25 22.93 -21.65
C CYS A 155 -14.34 21.80 -21.13
N LYS A 156 -14.94 20.68 -20.71
CA LYS A 156 -14.23 19.49 -20.24
C LYS A 156 -13.48 18.77 -21.35
N GLU A 157 -14.03 18.72 -22.56
CA GLU A 157 -13.33 18.17 -23.72
C GLU A 157 -12.09 19.02 -24.07
N ILE A 158 -12.23 20.35 -24.05
CA ILE A 158 -11.10 21.27 -24.28
C ILE A 158 -10.01 21.07 -23.21
N GLU A 159 -10.38 21.00 -21.92
CA GLU A 159 -9.45 20.70 -20.83
C GLU A 159 -8.70 19.39 -21.07
N THR A 160 -9.41 18.33 -21.45
CA THR A 160 -8.78 17.03 -21.71
C THR A 160 -7.86 17.05 -22.93
N ALA A 161 -8.21 17.82 -23.97
CA ALA A 161 -7.39 17.96 -25.16
C ALA A 161 -6.11 18.76 -24.88
N TYR A 162 -6.21 19.90 -24.18
CA TYR A 162 -5.06 20.70 -23.76
C TYR A 162 -4.12 19.93 -22.82
N ARG A 163 -4.69 19.17 -21.88
CA ARG A 163 -3.91 18.30 -20.99
C ARG A 163 -3.17 17.20 -21.73
N LYS A 164 -3.76 16.60 -22.76
CA LYS A 164 -3.09 15.60 -23.61
C LYS A 164 -1.98 16.22 -24.45
N LYS A 165 -2.18 17.47 -24.90
CA LYS A 165 -1.17 18.25 -25.62
C LYS A 165 -0.02 18.74 -24.71
N GLY A 166 -0.22 18.75 -23.39
CA GLY A 166 0.76 19.24 -22.41
C GLY A 166 0.77 20.77 -22.29
N LEU A 167 -0.32 21.44 -22.65
CA LEU A 167 -0.50 22.89 -22.48
C LEU A 167 -1.25 23.18 -21.18
N SER A 168 -0.95 24.32 -20.55
CA SER A 168 -1.75 24.84 -19.44
C SER A 168 -3.16 25.16 -19.92
N PHE A 169 -4.16 24.77 -19.13
CA PHE A 169 -5.56 25.03 -19.41
C PHE A 169 -6.10 26.07 -18.44
N ASN A 170 -6.47 27.25 -18.96
CA ASN A 170 -7.16 28.28 -18.20
C ASN A 170 -8.56 28.50 -18.79
N ALA A 171 -9.58 28.22 -17.99
CA ALA A 171 -10.97 28.31 -18.42
C ALA A 171 -11.43 29.73 -18.82
N ASN A 172 -10.66 30.78 -18.49
CA ASN A 172 -10.99 32.14 -18.92
C ASN A 172 -10.60 32.42 -20.38
N ASP A 173 -9.75 31.57 -20.97
CA ASP A 173 -9.23 31.76 -22.32
C ASP A 173 -10.20 31.23 -23.39
N PHE A 174 -11.24 30.48 -22.98
CA PHE A 174 -12.17 29.80 -23.88
C PHE A 174 -13.61 30.28 -23.71
N GLU A 175 -14.24 30.71 -24.81
CA GLU A 175 -15.61 31.24 -24.81
C GLU A 175 -16.66 30.20 -24.42
N ILE A 176 -16.42 28.91 -24.76
CA ILE A 176 -17.29 27.77 -24.42
C ILE A 176 -17.32 27.49 -22.90
N CYS A 177 -16.29 27.92 -22.17
CA CYS A 177 -16.20 27.79 -20.72
C CYS A 177 -16.93 28.96 -20.04
N ASP A 178 -18.27 28.94 -20.09
CA ASP A 178 -19.10 30.00 -19.51
C ASP A 178 -18.83 30.20 -18.01
N LYS A 179 -18.95 31.46 -17.55
CA LYS A 179 -18.71 31.90 -16.17
C LYS A 179 -19.59 31.18 -15.14
N ASN A 180 -20.64 30.46 -15.57
CA ASN A 180 -21.47 29.62 -14.71
C ASN A 180 -20.79 28.29 -14.31
N LEU A 181 -19.80 27.81 -15.07
CA LEU A 181 -18.91 26.71 -14.67
C LEU A 181 -17.87 27.15 -13.62
N LYS A 182 -17.87 28.42 -13.19
CA LYS A 182 -17.12 28.88 -12.02
C LYS A 182 -17.58 28.21 -10.72
N LYS A 183 -18.68 27.46 -10.70
CA LYS A 183 -19.07 26.63 -9.53
C LYS A 183 -18.43 25.25 -9.50
N GLU A 184 -18.02 24.69 -10.64
CA GLU A 184 -17.32 23.39 -10.67
C GLU A 184 -15.78 23.54 -10.69
N MET A 185 -15.29 24.70 -11.13
CA MET A 185 -13.86 25.07 -11.19
C MET A 185 -13.40 26.09 -10.14
N LYS A 186 -14.30 26.75 -9.41
CA LYS A 186 -13.93 27.10 -8.03
C LYS A 186 -13.83 25.73 -7.39
N TYR A 187 -12.62 25.29 -7.05
CA TYR A 187 -12.46 24.30 -6.01
C TYR A 187 -13.38 24.77 -4.89
N GLU A 188 -14.57 24.14 -4.77
CA GLU A 188 -15.37 24.30 -3.59
C GLU A 188 -14.42 24.01 -2.44
N LYS A 189 -14.63 24.69 -1.31
CA LYS A 189 -13.88 24.51 -0.07
C LYS A 189 -13.99 23.05 0.40
N ASP A 190 -13.36 22.14 -0.34
CA ASP A 190 -13.10 20.74 -0.08
C ASP A 190 -11.83 20.81 0.74
N ASP A 191 -12.05 20.89 2.04
CA ASP A 191 -11.05 21.07 3.06
C ASP A 191 -10.32 19.74 3.34
N GLY A 192 -10.08 18.90 2.33
CA GLY A 192 -9.24 17.71 2.45
C GLY A 192 -9.49 16.59 1.44
N CYS A 193 -8.58 15.61 1.44
CA CYS A 193 -8.60 14.46 0.55
C CYS A 193 -8.02 13.22 1.25
N ILE A 194 -8.64 12.06 1.05
CA ILE A 194 -8.00 10.77 1.31
C ILE A 194 -7.54 10.22 -0.03
N ILE A 195 -6.27 9.87 -0.15
CA ILE A 195 -5.73 9.10 -1.26
C ILE A 195 -5.30 7.73 -0.77
N TYR A 196 -5.81 6.69 -1.40
CA TYR A 196 -5.48 5.32 -1.03
C TYR A 196 -5.48 4.42 -2.26
N GLY A 197 -4.74 3.33 -2.17
CA GLY A 197 -4.66 2.41 -3.28
C GLY A 197 -3.40 1.57 -3.28
N THR A 198 -3.16 0.97 -4.44
CA THR A 198 -1.97 0.17 -4.71
C THR A 198 -1.21 0.77 -5.89
N LEU A 199 0.09 0.96 -5.70
CA LEU A 199 1.01 1.48 -6.70
C LEU A 199 2.02 0.39 -7.05
N HIS A 200 1.99 -0.08 -8.29
CA HIS A 200 2.95 -1.07 -8.80
C HIS A 200 4.19 -0.35 -9.36
N VAL A 201 5.35 -0.55 -8.72
CA VAL A 201 6.64 0.04 -9.12
C VAL A 201 7.68 -1.05 -9.32
N ASN A 202 8.74 -0.76 -10.07
CA ASN A 202 9.83 -1.71 -10.20
C ASN A 202 10.57 -1.84 -8.86
N LYS A 203 11.08 -3.03 -8.55
CA LYS A 203 11.88 -3.28 -7.34
C LYS A 203 13.31 -2.76 -7.51
N ILE A 204 13.45 -1.46 -7.75
CA ILE A 204 14.71 -0.73 -7.94
C ILE A 204 14.67 0.50 -7.01
N ALA A 205 15.83 1.09 -6.73
CA ALA A 205 15.87 2.40 -6.07
C ALA A 205 15.07 3.43 -6.88
N GLY A 206 14.17 4.13 -6.21
CA GLY A 206 13.24 5.08 -6.81
C GLY A 206 12.58 5.96 -5.76
N ILE A 207 11.78 6.90 -6.22
CA ILE A 207 11.04 7.85 -5.40
C ILE A 207 9.62 7.90 -5.95
N PHE A 208 8.63 7.84 -5.06
CA PHE A 208 7.29 8.30 -5.39
C PHE A 208 6.98 9.52 -4.54
N HIS A 209 6.36 10.52 -5.14
CA HIS A 209 5.94 11.73 -4.45
C HIS A 209 4.45 11.96 -4.68
N ILE A 210 3.81 12.53 -3.67
CA ILE A 210 2.44 13.01 -3.75
C ILE A 210 2.53 14.53 -3.65
N ALA A 211 2.10 15.22 -4.71
CA ALA A 211 2.26 16.65 -4.84
C ALA A 211 0.95 17.33 -5.28
N PRO A 212 0.67 18.56 -4.82
CA PRO A 212 -0.40 19.38 -5.34
C PRO A 212 0.06 20.10 -6.61
N GLY A 213 -0.80 20.17 -7.63
CA GLY A 213 -0.55 20.91 -8.87
C GLY A 213 -1.17 20.22 -10.08
N VAL A 214 -0.99 20.81 -11.26
CA VAL A 214 -1.23 20.11 -12.53
C VAL A 214 0.10 19.56 -13.00
N ASN A 215 0.17 18.24 -13.20
CA ASN A 215 1.35 17.59 -13.78
C ASN A 215 1.58 18.13 -15.19
N SER A 216 2.77 18.70 -15.43
CA SER A 216 3.21 19.11 -16.76
C SER A 216 4.59 18.54 -17.07
N ILE A 217 4.81 18.20 -18.33
CA ILE A 217 6.06 17.62 -18.84
C ILE A 217 6.57 18.56 -19.92
N TYR A 218 7.75 19.12 -19.74
CA TYR A 218 8.38 20.04 -20.69
C TYR A 218 9.86 19.66 -20.78
N GLU A 219 10.36 19.45 -22.00
CA GLU A 219 11.76 19.07 -22.26
C GLU A 219 12.30 17.98 -21.34
N ASP A 220 11.52 16.90 -21.19
CA ASP A 220 11.88 15.74 -20.37
C ASP A 220 12.04 16.02 -18.86
N GLN A 221 11.62 17.19 -18.38
CA GLN A 221 11.50 17.53 -16.97
C GLN A 221 10.04 17.46 -16.51
N HIS A 222 9.82 16.90 -15.32
CA HIS A 222 8.51 16.79 -14.69
C HIS A 222 8.34 17.89 -13.65
N TYR A 223 7.34 18.75 -13.83
CA TYR A 223 7.05 19.86 -12.93
C TYR A 223 5.56 19.89 -12.58
N HIS A 224 5.29 20.32 -11.35
CA HIS A 224 3.95 20.53 -10.85
C HIS A 224 3.63 22.01 -10.97
N ILE A 225 2.77 22.38 -11.92
CA ILE A 225 2.33 23.76 -12.07
C ILE A 225 1.20 23.99 -11.08
N TYR A 226 1.38 24.95 -10.18
CA TYR A 226 0.33 25.42 -9.31
C TYR A 226 0.04 26.89 -9.62
N GLU A 227 -1.03 27.15 -10.37
CA GLU A 227 -1.49 28.52 -10.60
C GLU A 227 -2.33 29.00 -9.42
N THR A 228 -1.72 29.79 -8.54
CA THR A 228 -2.44 30.59 -7.55
C THR A 228 -2.71 31.98 -8.08
N LYS A 229 -3.96 32.44 -7.96
CA LYS A 229 -4.29 33.86 -8.12
C LYS A 229 -3.81 34.73 -6.94
N ASP A 230 -3.42 34.08 -5.83
CA ASP A 230 -2.86 34.71 -4.63
C ASP A 230 -1.46 34.12 -4.38
N ASP A 231 -0.41 34.81 -4.85
CA ASP A 231 1.01 34.40 -4.69
C ASP A 231 1.49 34.25 -3.23
N GLU A 232 0.61 34.46 -2.23
CA GLU A 232 0.95 34.46 -0.80
C GLU A 232 0.35 33.29 0.00
N LYS A 233 -0.56 32.49 -0.58
CA LYS A 233 -1.15 31.34 0.15
C LYS A 233 -0.29 30.10 0.01
N LYS A 234 0.55 29.89 1.03
CA LYS A 234 1.35 28.67 1.21
C LYS A 234 0.45 27.44 1.25
N ILE A 235 0.85 26.42 0.51
CA ILE A 235 0.15 25.14 0.48
C ILE A 235 0.49 24.38 1.76
N ASP A 236 -0.54 23.84 2.41
CA ASP A 236 -0.37 23.05 3.62
C ASP A 236 -0.41 21.57 3.29
N CYS A 237 0.76 20.93 3.33
CA CYS A 237 0.94 19.51 3.03
C CYS A 237 0.89 18.63 4.29
N SER A 238 0.31 19.14 5.39
CA SER A 238 0.05 18.33 6.58
C SER A 238 -0.76 17.09 6.19
N HIS A 239 -0.34 15.93 6.68
CA HIS A 239 -0.96 14.66 6.32
C HIS A 239 -0.91 13.65 7.46
N TYR A 240 -1.78 12.65 7.35
CA TYR A 240 -1.87 11.51 8.24
C TYR A 240 -1.74 10.23 7.42
N ILE A 241 -0.79 9.37 7.77
CA ILE A 241 -0.55 8.09 7.12
C ILE A 241 -1.28 7.04 7.95
N ASP A 242 -2.41 6.52 7.45
CA ASP A 242 -3.08 5.38 8.07
C ASP A 242 -2.18 4.15 7.97
N TYR A 243 -1.78 3.82 6.74
CA TYR A 243 -0.82 2.77 6.46
C TYR A 243 0.01 3.08 5.22
N LEU A 244 1.24 2.58 5.22
CA LEU A 244 2.14 2.55 4.07
C LEU A 244 3.04 1.31 4.21
N TYR A 245 2.95 0.39 3.25
CA TYR A 245 3.75 -0.83 3.24
C TYR A 245 4.03 -1.34 1.82
N PHE A 246 5.01 -2.22 1.71
CA PHE A 246 5.50 -2.77 0.45
C PHE A 246 5.27 -4.28 0.42
N GLY A 247 4.72 -4.78 -0.69
CA GLY A 247 4.44 -6.19 -0.93
C GLY A 247 3.27 -6.69 -0.08
N LYS A 248 3.35 -7.95 0.34
CA LYS A 248 2.26 -8.62 1.05
C LYS A 248 2.21 -8.18 2.52
N ALA A 249 1.01 -7.96 3.02
CA ALA A 249 0.80 -7.70 4.44
C ALA A 249 1.23 -8.93 5.28
N PHE A 250 1.89 -8.69 6.42
CA PHE A 250 2.33 -9.74 7.33
C PHE A 250 1.81 -9.43 8.73
N SER A 251 1.18 -10.41 9.39
CA SER A 251 0.38 -10.23 10.60
C SER A 251 1.14 -9.75 11.83
N GLU A 252 2.46 -9.91 11.85
CA GLU A 252 3.32 -9.56 12.99
C GLU A 252 4.22 -8.34 12.73
N THR A 253 4.11 -7.71 11.56
CA THR A 253 4.99 -6.59 11.18
C THR A 253 4.38 -5.26 11.57
N LEU A 254 5.10 -4.51 12.41
CA LEU A 254 4.83 -3.09 12.64
C LEU A 254 5.40 -2.28 11.48
N TYR A 255 4.53 -1.62 10.73
CA TYR A 255 4.92 -0.70 9.67
C TYR A 255 5.28 0.66 10.28
N PRO A 256 6.53 1.14 10.15
CA PRO A 256 7.02 2.32 10.87
C PRO A 256 6.22 3.60 10.64
N LEU A 257 5.63 3.74 9.45
CA LEU A 257 4.89 4.95 9.05
C LEU A 257 3.38 4.82 9.27
N SER A 258 2.89 3.67 9.73
CA SER A 258 1.45 3.50 9.96
C SER A 258 0.99 4.27 11.20
N ASN A 259 -0.18 4.88 11.10
CA ASN A 259 -0.78 5.77 12.10
C ASN A 259 0.08 6.99 12.48
N THR A 260 0.93 7.47 11.57
CA THR A 260 1.78 8.64 11.82
C THR A 260 1.16 9.92 11.26
N LYS A 261 1.36 11.04 11.97
CA LYS A 261 0.91 12.36 11.53
C LYS A 261 2.11 13.27 11.31
N GLN A 262 2.15 13.94 10.18
CA GLN A 262 3.13 14.97 9.90
C GLN A 262 2.41 16.30 9.65
N GLU A 263 2.75 17.30 10.45
CA GLU A 263 2.25 18.66 10.26
C GLU A 263 3.30 19.48 9.52
N ASP A 264 2.85 20.21 8.53
CA ASP A 264 3.70 21.13 7.80
C ASP A 264 4.06 22.31 8.70
N LYS A 265 5.32 22.34 9.16
CA LYS A 265 5.85 23.43 9.98
C LYS A 265 6.13 24.69 9.15
N ALA A 266 6.12 24.57 7.82
CA ALA A 266 6.35 25.69 6.93
C ALA A 266 5.05 26.47 6.72
N LYS A 267 4.78 27.42 7.63
CA LYS A 267 4.28 28.74 7.15
C LYS A 267 5.42 29.47 6.40
N GLY A 268 6.14 28.83 5.47
CA GLY A 268 7.34 29.33 4.78
C GLY A 268 7.36 29.02 3.27
N LYS A 269 7.81 30.00 2.48
CA LYS A 269 7.76 30.16 1.01
C LYS A 269 8.22 28.94 0.17
N ILE A 270 7.51 28.70 -0.95
CA ILE A 270 8.12 28.18 -2.19
C ILE A 270 8.96 29.31 -2.78
#